data_AF-A0A3D4B205-F1
#
_entry.id   AF-A0A3D4B205-F1
#
_cell.length_a   1.000
_cell.length_b   1.000
_cell.length_c   1.000
_cell.angle_alpha   90.00
_cell.angle_beta   90.00
_cell.angle_gamma   90.00
#
_symmetry.space_group_name_H-M   'P 1'
#
loop_
_entity.id
_entity.type
_entity.pdbx_description
1 polymer ?
#
loop_
_entity_poly.entity_id
_entity_poly.type
_entity_poly.pdbx_seq_one_letter_code
_entity_poly.pdbx_strand_id
1 'polypeptide(L)'
;DYKLAIHGKDYSLDDMEHQILRKMNEPRIHFAIVCASIGCPPLLDEAFTTDRLERQLTERTITFFSNPDKFRIDPDKNTVRLSPIMDWYKDDFGK
;
A
#
# COMPACT_ATOMS: atom_id res chain seq x y z
N ASP A 1 16.17 3.00 -13.77
CA ASP A 1 15.07 2.10 -13.36
C ASP A 1 15.06 0.84 -14.19
N TYR A 2 14.96 -0.31 -13.51
CA TYR A 2 14.74 -1.60 -14.16
C TYR A 2 13.38 -1.60 -14.86
N LYS A 3 13.32 -2.16 -16.07
CA LYS A 3 12.10 -2.24 -16.88
C LYS A 3 11.72 -3.70 -17.12
N LEU A 4 10.44 -4.00 -16.96
CA LEU A 4 9.81 -5.29 -17.25
C LEU A 4 9.04 -5.18 -18.56
N ALA A 5 9.36 -6.05 -19.52
CA ALA A 5 8.63 -6.16 -20.77
C ALA A 5 7.35 -7.01 -20.57
N ILE A 6 6.19 -6.37 -20.69
CA ILE A 6 4.87 -7.02 -20.60
C ILE A 6 4.14 -6.76 -21.92
N HIS A 7 3.79 -7.82 -22.65
CA HIS A 7 3.15 -7.72 -23.97
C HIS A 7 3.88 -6.78 -24.96
N GLY A 8 5.23 -6.78 -24.94
CA GLY A 8 6.05 -5.95 -25.82
C GLY A 8 6.13 -4.46 -25.43
N LYS A 9 5.61 -4.09 -24.25
CA LYS A 9 5.77 -2.76 -23.68
C LYS A 9 6.56 -2.82 -22.38
N ASP A 10 7.47 -1.87 -22.22
CA ASP A 10 8.29 -1.74 -21.03
C ASP A 10 7.57 -0.96 -19.93
N TYR A 11 7.67 -1.46 -18.71
CA TYR A 11 7.14 -0.84 -17.50
C TYR A 11 8.19 -0.82 -16.39
N SER A 12 8.40 0.32 -15.73
CA SER A 12 9.06 0.34 -14.41
C SER A 12 8.03 0.09 -13.30
N LEU A 13 8.53 -0.22 -12.09
CA LEU A 13 7.68 -0.27 -10.90
C LEU A 13 6.98 1.08 -10.65
N ASP A 14 7.68 2.19 -10.90
CA ASP A 14 7.09 3.53 -10.84
C ASP A 14 5.94 3.72 -11.85
N ASP A 15 6.11 3.24 -13.10
CA ASP A 15 5.03 3.28 -14.09
C ASP A 15 3.82 2.47 -13.62
N MET A 16 4.05 1.29 -13.04
CA MET A 16 2.98 0.42 -12.53
C MET A 16 2.21 1.09 -11.39
N GLU A 17 2.90 1.69 -10.42
CA GLU A 17 2.28 2.41 -9.30
C GLU A 17 1.51 3.65 -9.78
N HIS A 18 2.21 4.60 -10.42
CA HIS A 18 1.69 5.93 -10.67
C HIS A 18 0.80 6.03 -11.91
N GLN A 19 1.06 5.24 -12.96
CA GLN A 19 0.31 5.35 -14.21
C GLN A 19 -0.84 4.36 -14.33
N ILE A 20 -0.82 3.28 -13.55
CA ILE A 20 -1.82 2.21 -13.61
C ILE A 20 -2.57 2.09 -12.28
N LEU A 21 -1.90 1.66 -11.21
CA LEU A 21 -2.57 1.25 -9.96
C LEU A 21 -3.26 2.41 -9.24
N ARG A 22 -2.59 3.56 -9.06
CA ARG A 22 -3.20 4.72 -8.38
C ARG A 22 -4.45 5.26 -9.08
N LYS A 23 -4.60 5.04 -10.39
CA LYS A 23 -5.78 5.45 -11.17
C LYS A 23 -6.95 4.47 -11.05
N MET A 24 -6.77 3.32 -10.40
CA MET A 24 -7.82 2.33 -10.16
C MET A 24 -8.73 2.69 -8.98
N ASN A 25 -8.41 3.77 -8.25
CA ASN A 25 -9.19 4.24 -7.10
C ASN A 25 -9.29 3.18 -5.98
N GLU A 26 -8.23 2.40 -5.82
CA GLU A 26 -8.08 1.35 -4.82
C GLU A 26 -7.00 1.76 -3.80
N PRO A 27 -7.36 2.38 -2.65
CA PRO A 27 -6.38 2.87 -1.68
C PRO A 27 -5.54 1.76 -1.04
N ARG A 28 -6.03 0.51 -1.01
CA ARG A 28 -5.32 -0.60 -0.34
C ARG A 28 -4.03 -0.99 -1.07
N ILE A 29 -3.80 -0.51 -2.29
CA ILE A 29 -2.52 -0.72 -3.00
C ILE A 29 -1.33 -0.24 -2.17
N HIS A 30 -1.47 0.83 -1.40
CA HIS A 30 -0.41 1.41 -0.56
C HIS A 30 0.06 0.49 0.58
N PHE A 31 -0.71 -0.55 0.89
CA PHE A 31 -0.37 -1.57 1.88
C PHE A 31 0.09 -2.89 1.25
N ALA A 32 -0.08 -3.01 -0.07
CA ALA A 32 0.17 -4.20 -0.88
C ALA A 32 1.48 -4.10 -1.66
N ILE A 33 1.71 -2.97 -2.31
CA ILE A 33 2.99 -2.65 -2.95
C ILE A 33 3.82 -1.82 -1.97
N VAL A 34 5.13 -2.11 -1.89
CA VAL A 34 6.00 -1.39 -0.96
C VAL A 34 7.30 -0.97 -1.63
N CYS A 35 7.78 0.21 -1.28
CA CYS A 35 9.05 0.76 -1.75
C CYS A 35 10.28 0.18 -1.01
N ALA A 36 10.12 -0.96 -0.32
CA ALA A 36 11.16 -1.61 0.49
C ALA A 36 11.87 -0.69 1.50
N SER A 37 11.19 0.35 1.99
CA SER A 37 11.70 1.22 3.05
C SER A 37 11.42 0.64 4.44
N ILE A 38 12.18 1.07 5.46
CA ILE A 38 12.00 0.66 6.87
C ILE A 38 10.56 0.96 7.37
N GLY A 39 9.88 1.93 6.76
CA GLY A 39 8.50 2.29 7.06
C GLY A 39 7.43 1.37 6.46
N CYS A 40 7.80 0.43 5.59
CA CYS A 40 6.85 -0.35 4.81
C CYS A 40 6.25 -1.54 5.56
N PRO A 41 5.02 -1.97 5.23
CA PRO A 41 4.50 -3.24 5.69
C PRO A 41 5.27 -4.43 5.09
N PRO A 42 5.32 -5.59 5.76
CA PRO A 42 6.12 -6.74 5.32
C PRO A 42 5.60 -7.29 3.99
N LEU A 43 6.40 -7.42 2.93
CA LEU A 43 5.92 -7.92 1.63
C LEU A 43 5.19 -9.26 1.76
N LEU A 44 4.12 -9.42 0.99
CA LEU A 44 3.46 -10.72 0.85
C LEU A 44 4.38 -11.66 0.05
N ASP A 45 4.56 -12.88 0.54
CA ASP A 45 5.43 -13.90 -0.07
C ASP A 45 4.74 -14.69 -1.19
N GLU A 46 3.51 -14.30 -1.54
CA GLU A 46 2.74 -14.82 -2.66
C GLU A 46 2.31 -13.72 -3.62
N ALA A 47 2.09 -14.10 -4.88
CA ALA A 47 1.53 -13.21 -5.89
C ALA A 47 0.06 -12.90 -5.62
N PHE A 48 -0.35 -11.68 -5.98
CA PHE A 48 -1.77 -11.33 -6.02
C PHE A 48 -2.45 -12.02 -7.20
N THR A 49 -3.57 -12.69 -6.95
CA THR A 49 -4.34 -13.38 -7.99
C THR A 49 -5.78 -12.87 -7.99
N THR A 50 -6.43 -12.88 -9.15
CA THR A 50 -7.78 -12.30 -9.31
C THR A 50 -8.82 -12.90 -8.37
N ASP A 51 -8.73 -14.20 -8.10
CA ASP A 51 -9.61 -14.95 -7.20
C ASP A 51 -9.37 -14.65 -5.70
N ARG A 52 -8.18 -14.15 -5.34
CA ARG A 52 -7.78 -13.89 -3.95
C ARG A 52 -7.53 -12.41 -3.65
N LEU A 53 -7.59 -11.54 -4.66
CA LEU A 53 -7.19 -10.13 -4.59
C LEU A 53 -7.84 -9.41 -3.42
N GLU A 54 -9.16 -9.49 -3.28
CA GLU A 54 -9.90 -8.81 -2.21
C GLU A 54 -9.47 -9.26 -0.82
N ARG A 55 -9.30 -10.57 -0.64
CA ARG A 55 -8.83 -11.15 0.61
C ARG A 55 -7.42 -10.66 0.91
N GLN A 56 -6.52 -10.78 -0.06
CA GLN A 56 -5.12 -10.38 0.09
C GLN A 56 -5.03 -8.89 0.44
N LEU A 57 -5.66 -7.99 -0.32
CA LEU A 57 -5.68 -6.55 -0.03
C LEU A 57 -6.21 -6.26 1.37
N THR A 58 -7.29 -6.93 1.79
CA THR A 58 -7.86 -6.77 3.13
C THR A 58 -6.91 -7.22 4.23
N GLU A 59 -6.29 -8.39 4.09
CA GLU A 59 -5.29 -8.91 5.03
C GLU A 59 -4.09 -7.96 5.15
N ARG A 60 -3.65 -7.38 4.02
CA ARG A 60 -2.58 -6.38 3.98
C ARG A 60 -2.93 -5.13 4.78
N THR A 61 -4.14 -4.60 4.60
CA THR A 61 -4.65 -3.44 5.34
C THR A 61 -4.75 -3.73 6.84
N ILE A 62 -5.36 -4.86 7.22
CA ILE A 62 -5.48 -5.26 8.64
C ILE A 62 -4.10 -5.38 9.29
N THR A 63 -3.16 -6.04 8.61
CA THR A 63 -1.79 -6.22 9.10
C THR A 63 -1.10 -4.87 9.33
N PHE A 64 -1.28 -3.92 8.41
CA PHE A 64 -0.72 -2.58 8.53
C PHE A 64 -1.25 -1.84 9.78
N PHE A 65 -2.57 -1.80 9.98
CA PHE A 65 -3.20 -1.10 11.10
C PHE A 65 -3.09 -1.85 12.44
N SER A 66 -2.78 -3.14 12.42
CA SER A 66 -2.50 -3.93 13.63
C SER A 66 -1.13 -3.61 14.24
N ASN A 67 -0.26 -2.91 13.51
CA ASN A 67 1.05 -2.51 14.00
C ASN A 67 0.96 -1.17 14.78
N PRO A 68 1.30 -1.15 16.09
CA PRO A 68 1.27 0.08 16.91
C PRO A 68 2.16 1.22 16.42
N ASP A 69 3.20 0.93 15.63
CA ASP A 69 4.05 1.95 15.02
C ASP A 69 3.40 2.63 13.81
N LYS A 70 2.36 2.00 13.24
CA LYS A 70 1.62 2.51 12.08
C LYS A 70 0.29 3.13 12.48
N PHE A 71 -0.33 2.60 13.53
CA PHE A 71 -1.58 3.12 14.07
C PHE A 71 -1.70 2.86 15.56
N ARG A 72 -1.91 3.93 16.34
CA ARG A 72 -2.13 3.81 17.78
C ARG A 72 -2.98 4.96 18.29
N ILE A 73 -3.96 4.63 19.13
CA ILE A 73 -4.77 5.60 19.87
C ILE A 73 -4.22 5.67 21.30
N ASP A 74 -4.04 6.89 21.81
CA ASP A 74 -3.62 7.20 23.18
C ASP A 74 -4.76 7.99 23.86
N PRO A 75 -5.73 7.31 24.50
CA PRO A 75 -6.94 7.94 25.03
C PRO A 75 -6.63 8.95 26.15
N ASP A 76 -5.66 8.64 27.01
CA ASP A 76 -5.27 9.49 28.14
C ASP A 76 -4.73 10.85 27.67
N LYS A 77 -4.12 10.88 26.48
CA LYS A 77 -3.58 12.09 25.84
C LYS A 77 -4.48 12.65 24.76
N ASN A 78 -5.65 12.05 24.54
CA ASN A 78 -6.56 12.39 23.45
C ASN A 78 -5.84 12.52 22.09
N THR A 79 -4.94 11.58 21.78
CA THR A 79 -4.06 11.66 20.60
C THR A 79 -4.16 10.38 19.76
N VAL A 80 -4.23 10.53 18.44
CA VAL A 80 -4.09 9.42 17.48
C VAL A 80 -2.77 9.57 16.73
N ARG A 81 -2.00 8.49 16.64
CA ARG A 81 -0.80 8.41 15.81
C ARG A 81 -1.09 7.57 14.57
N LEU A 82 -0.73 8.11 13.41
CA LEU A 82 -0.89 7.50 12.10
C LEU A 82 0.45 7.48 11.39
N SER A 83 0.67 6.45 10.57
CA SER A 83 1.81 6.37 9.68
C SER A 83 1.81 7.55 8.68
N PRO A 84 2.98 8.12 8.35
CA PRO A 84 3.11 9.17 7.33
C PRO A 84 2.55 8.81 5.95
N ILE A 85 2.37 7.52 5.65
CA ILE A 85 1.75 7.07 4.39
C ILE A 85 0.38 7.71 4.16
N MET A 86 -0.37 7.97 5.24
CA MET A 86 -1.69 8.59 5.19
C MET A 86 -1.62 10.05 4.74
N ASP A 87 -0.50 10.75 5.01
CA ASP A 87 -0.28 12.13 4.58
C ASP A 87 0.29 12.18 3.16
N TRP A 88 1.29 11.34 2.87
CA TRP A 88 1.95 11.29 1.56
C TRP A 88 1.00 10.94 0.41
N TYR A 89 0.04 10.05 0.66
CA TYR A 89 -0.94 9.59 -0.31
C TYR A 89 -2.38 9.98 0.07
N LYS A 90 -2.55 11.10 0.79
CA LYS A 90 -3.87 11.58 1.25
C LYS A 90 -4.93 11.60 0.15
N ASP A 91 -4.56 12.01 -1.06
CA ASP A 91 -5.48 12.15 -2.19
C ASP A 91 -6.03 10.80 -2.67
N ASP A 92 -5.31 9.71 -2.38
CA ASP A 92 -5.71 8.35 -2.76
C ASP A 92 -6.64 7.71 -1.69
N PHE A 93 -6.58 8.18 -0.43
CA PHE A 93 -7.41 7.68 0.67
C PHE A 93 -8.78 8.39 0.79
N GLY A 94 -9.00 9.43 -0.01
CA GLY A 94 -10.20 10.27 0.04
C GLY A 94 -9.98 11.58 0.83
N LYS A 95 -11.02 12.42 0.84
CA LYS A 95 -11.05 13.69 1.57
C LYS A 95 -11.81 13.55 2.89
#